data_AF-A0A848XIU3-F1
#
_entry.id   AF-A0A848XIU3-F1
#
_cell.length_a   1.000
_cell.length_b   1.000
_cell.length_c   1.000
_cell.angle_alpha   90.00
_cell.angle_beta   90.00
_cell.angle_gamma   90.00
#
_symmetry.space_group_name_H-M   'P 1'
#
loop_
_entity.id
_entity.type
_entity.pdbx_description
1 polymer ?
#
loop_
_entity_poly.entity_id
_entity_poly.type
_entity_poly.pdbx_seq_one_letter_code
_entity_poly.pdbx_strand_id
1 'polypeptide(L)'
;MNTRNRILRSGWWLGMIALLPACDLLDVENPNNLVQTDLENPAAANAIANGALATTSRAVGYLTALSGTSSDEVTWIGSRDGWGQLNEGKFGDPRNEFTDAAFPFMGEARWMADEAVNLIDGFA
;
A
#
# COMPACT_ATOMS: atom_id res chain seq x y z
N MET A 1 -50.65 -10.57 -38.73
CA MET A 1 -49.31 -9.95 -38.54
C MET A 1 -48.27 -11.05 -38.55
N ASN A 2 -47.33 -10.97 -39.51
CA ASN A 2 -46.48 -12.09 -39.93
C ASN A 2 -45.38 -12.39 -38.89
N THR A 3 -45.34 -13.61 -38.36
CA THR A 3 -44.39 -14.08 -37.32
C THR A 3 -42.93 -13.89 -37.72
N ARG A 4 -42.63 -13.91 -39.02
CA ARG A 4 -41.30 -13.63 -39.59
C ARG A 4 -40.77 -12.22 -39.25
N ASN A 5 -41.65 -11.20 -39.23
CA ASN A 5 -41.26 -9.83 -38.91
C ASN A 5 -41.07 -9.62 -37.39
N ARG A 6 -41.63 -10.49 -36.54
CA ARG A 6 -41.40 -10.46 -35.09
C ARG A 6 -40.02 -11.01 -34.74
N ILE A 7 -39.63 -12.13 -35.35
CA ILE A 7 -38.31 -12.77 -35.14
C ILE A 7 -37.17 -11.87 -35.63
N LEU A 8 -37.34 -11.28 -36.82
CA LEU A 8 -36.37 -10.32 -37.35
C LEU A 8 -36.26 -9.06 -36.47
N ARG A 9 -37.36 -8.53 -35.93
CA ARG A 9 -37.32 -7.38 -35.01
C ARG A 9 -36.69 -7.71 -33.65
N SER A 10 -36.92 -8.90 -33.10
CA SER A 10 -36.30 -9.31 -31.82
C SER A 10 -34.80 -9.59 -31.95
N GLY A 11 -34.32 -10.06 -33.11
CA GLY A 11 -32.89 -10.23 -33.36
C GLY A 11 -32.12 -8.91 -33.38
N TRP A 12 -32.74 -7.82 -33.85
CA TRP A 12 -32.13 -6.49 -33.86
C TRP A 12 -31.94 -5.89 -32.46
N TRP A 13 -32.89 -6.11 -31.55
CA TRP A 13 -32.76 -5.66 -30.16
C TRP A 13 -31.68 -6.41 -29.38
N LEU A 14 -31.58 -7.73 -29.59
CA LEU A 14 -30.51 -8.55 -29.01
C LEU A 14 -29.12 -8.17 -29.55
N GLY A 15 -29.02 -7.83 -30.83
CA GLY A 15 -27.78 -7.35 -31.45
C GLY A 15 -27.31 -5.98 -30.91
N MET A 16 -28.22 -5.05 -30.62
CA MET A 16 -27.86 -3.75 -30.03
C MET A 16 -27.37 -3.86 -28.57
N ILE A 17 -27.96 -4.75 -27.76
CA ILE A 17 -27.53 -4.93 -26.37
C ILE A 17 -26.14 -5.59 -26.30
N ALA A 18 -25.81 -6.47 -27.25
CA ALA A 18 -24.50 -7.11 -27.35
C ALA A 18 -23.35 -6.13 -27.74
N LEU A 19 -23.68 -4.92 -28.20
CA LEU A 19 -22.69 -3.87 -28.55
C LEU A 19 -22.41 -2.89 -27.40
N LEU A 20 -23.18 -2.94 -26.30
CA LEU A 20 -22.97 -2.08 -25.13
C LEU A 20 -21.70 -2.36 -24.31
N PRO A 21 -21.14 -3.60 -24.21
CA PRO A 21 -19.92 -3.83 -23.45
C PRO A 21 -18.63 -3.49 -24.23
N ALA A 22 -18.73 -2.92 -25.44
CA ALA A 22 -17.56 -2.61 -26.28
C ALA A 22 -17.03 -1.17 -26.15
N CYS A 23 -17.70 -0.32 -25.36
CA CYS A 23 -17.16 0.98 -24.96
C CYS A 23 -16.79 0.92 -23.49
N ASP A 24 -15.58 1.37 -23.20
CA ASP A 24 -14.97 1.57 -21.90
C ASP A 24 -15.76 2.56 -21.01
N LEU A 25 -16.96 2.16 -20.61
CA LEU A 25 -17.87 3.01 -19.84
C LEU A 25 -17.30 3.30 -18.43
N LEU A 26 -16.37 2.48 -17.97
CA LEU A 26 -15.73 2.58 -16.66
C LEU A 26 -14.21 2.82 -16.72
N ASP A 27 -13.61 2.94 -17.92
CA ASP A 27 -12.20 3.30 -18.03
C ASP A 27 -12.08 4.81 -17.98
N VAL A 28 -11.79 5.29 -16.77
CA VAL A 28 -11.57 6.71 -16.50
C VAL A 28 -10.07 6.88 -16.34
N GLU A 29 -9.44 7.40 -17.38
CA GLU A 29 -8.02 7.75 -17.35
C GLU A 29 -7.80 8.92 -16.38
N ASN A 30 -7.29 8.59 -15.20
CA ASN A 30 -6.77 9.58 -14.28
C ASN A 30 -5.38 10.01 -14.79
N PRO A 31 -5.18 11.28 -15.19
CA PRO A 31 -3.88 11.76 -15.68
C PRO A 31 -2.79 11.76 -14.60
N ASN A 32 -3.14 11.54 -13.33
CA ASN A 32 -2.23 11.37 -12.21
C ASN A 32 -2.16 9.92 -11.70
N ASN A 33 -2.56 8.94 -12.51
CA ASN A 33 -2.42 7.54 -12.12
C ASN A 33 -0.95 7.15 -12.10
N LEU A 34 -0.51 6.52 -11.03
CA LEU A 34 0.82 5.93 -10.93
C LEU A 34 0.65 4.42 -11.08
N VAL A 35 1.21 3.86 -12.15
CA VAL A 35 1.21 2.42 -12.42
C VAL A 35 2.62 1.86 -12.33
N GLN A 36 2.74 0.54 -12.18
CA GLN A 36 4.04 -0.13 -12.02
C GLN A 36 5.01 0.19 -13.16
N THR A 37 4.52 0.30 -14.40
CA THR A 37 5.35 0.61 -15.57
C THR A 37 5.99 2.00 -15.50
N ASP A 38 5.40 2.94 -14.75
CA ASP A 38 6.01 4.27 -14.54
C ASP A 38 7.29 4.19 -13.70
N LEU A 39 7.40 3.14 -12.87
CA LEU A 39 8.58 2.88 -12.05
C LEU A 39 9.73 2.27 -12.85
N GLU A 40 9.49 1.79 -14.08
CA GLU A 40 10.54 1.23 -14.96
C GLU A 40 11.36 2.32 -15.68
N ASN A 41 10.95 3.60 -15.55
CA ASN A 41 11.67 4.72 -16.12
C ASN A 41 12.87 5.11 -15.22
N PRO A 42 14.11 5.17 -15.74
CA PRO A 42 15.28 5.58 -14.96
C PRO A 42 15.15 6.97 -14.31
N ALA A 43 14.32 7.85 -14.85
CA ALA A 43 14.01 9.16 -14.24
C ALA A 43 13.34 9.03 -12.85
N ALA A 44 12.68 7.90 -12.57
CA ALA A 44 12.03 7.62 -11.30
C ALA A 44 13.01 7.17 -10.19
N ALA A 45 14.27 6.86 -10.52
CA ALA A 45 15.24 6.28 -9.57
C ALA A 45 15.38 7.08 -8.26
N ASN A 46 15.49 8.41 -8.37
CA ASN A 46 15.56 9.28 -7.19
C ASN A 46 14.27 9.23 -6.35
N ALA A 47 13.10 9.20 -7.00
CA ALA A 47 11.82 9.12 -6.28
C ALA A 47 11.67 7.77 -5.57
N ILE A 48 12.06 6.67 -6.21
CA ILE A 48 12.06 5.32 -5.64
C ILE A 48 12.99 5.25 -4.42
N ALA A 49 14.24 5.71 -4.54
CA ALA A 49 15.19 5.74 -3.44
C ALA A 49 14.71 6.58 -2.26
N ASN A 50 14.13 7.76 -2.53
CA ASN A 50 13.56 8.62 -1.50
C ASN A 50 12.33 7.99 -0.83
N GLY A 51 11.51 7.26 -1.58
CA GLY A 51 10.38 6.50 -1.04
C GLY A 51 10.84 5.43 -0.05
N ALA A 52 11.86 4.64 -0.42
CA ALA A 52 12.46 3.65 0.48
C ALA A 52 13.10 4.27 1.73
N LEU A 53 13.77 5.43 1.59
CA LEU A 53 14.31 6.16 2.73
C LEU A 53 13.18 6.66 3.65
N ALA A 54 12.09 7.19 3.10
CA ALA A 54 10.96 7.69 3.87
C ALA A 54 10.27 6.58 4.67
N THR A 55 10.00 5.42 4.05
CA THR A 55 9.38 4.28 4.75
C THR A 55 10.30 3.73 5.84
N THR A 56 11.59 3.61 5.56
CA THR A 56 12.61 3.21 6.55
C THR A 56 12.69 4.19 7.71
N SER A 57 12.72 5.49 7.43
CA SER A 57 12.79 6.54 8.47
C SER A 57 11.58 6.50 9.40
N ARG A 58 10.37 6.26 8.85
CA ARG A 58 9.16 6.08 9.65
C ARG A 58 9.26 4.84 10.54
N ALA A 59 9.74 3.72 10.01
CA ALA A 59 9.89 2.48 10.78
C ALA A 59 10.90 2.64 11.93
N VAL A 60 12.03 3.30 11.66
CA VAL A 60 13.03 3.65 12.70
C VAL A 60 12.43 4.57 13.76
N GLY A 61 11.58 5.52 13.38
CA GLY A 61 10.86 6.39 14.32
C GLY A 61 10.03 5.61 15.33
N TYR A 62 9.26 4.61 14.88
CA TYR A 62 8.51 3.71 15.76
C TYR A 62 9.43 2.92 16.69
N LEU A 63 10.49 2.31 16.14
CA LEU A 63 11.43 1.53 16.93
C LEU A 63 12.14 2.37 17.99
N THR A 64 12.45 3.63 17.71
CA THR A 64 13.20 4.51 18.63
C THR A 64 12.40 4.77 19.90
N ALA A 65 11.09 5.00 19.78
CA ALA A 65 10.22 5.19 20.94
C ALA A 65 10.08 3.90 21.77
N LEU A 66 9.97 2.75 21.09
CA LEU A 66 9.91 1.42 21.70
C LEU A 66 11.21 1.07 22.43
N SER A 67 12.37 1.20 21.77
CA SER A 67 13.68 0.90 22.35
C SER A 67 14.05 1.88 23.46
N GLY A 68 13.69 3.16 23.31
CA GLY A 68 13.85 4.15 24.37
C GLY A 68 13.07 3.75 25.61
N THR A 69 11.75 3.59 25.50
CA THR A 69 10.87 3.32 26.66
C THR A 69 11.14 1.98 27.34
N SER A 70 11.70 1.03 26.60
CA SER A 70 12.10 -0.29 27.11
C SER A 70 13.46 -0.32 27.80
N SER A 71 14.28 0.71 27.60
CA SER A 71 15.61 0.85 28.19
C SER A 71 15.57 1.81 29.39
N ASP A 72 16.73 2.08 29.97
CA ASP A 72 16.91 3.06 31.04
C ASP A 72 17.05 4.51 30.54
N GLU A 73 16.92 4.75 29.22
CA GLU A 73 17.09 6.07 28.60
C GLU A 73 15.90 7.01 28.82
N VAL A 74 14.66 6.50 28.80
CA VAL A 74 13.46 7.31 29.03
C VAL A 74 12.47 6.59 29.93
N THR A 75 11.71 7.35 30.71
CA THR A 75 10.61 6.83 31.53
C THR A 75 9.27 7.33 30.99
N TRP A 76 8.33 6.41 30.80
CA TRP A 76 6.96 6.72 30.42
C TRP A 76 6.21 7.42 31.57
N ILE A 77 5.52 8.51 31.23
CA ILE A 77 4.60 9.21 32.11
C ILE A 77 3.31 9.50 31.34
N GLY A 78 2.19 8.96 31.80
CA GLY A 78 0.89 9.23 31.20
C GLY A 78 -0.14 8.11 31.38
N SER A 79 -1.27 8.22 30.70
CA SER A 79 -2.42 7.33 30.85
C SER A 79 -2.46 6.14 29.88
N ARG A 80 -1.59 6.10 28.86
CA ARG A 80 -1.52 4.99 27.91
C ARG A 80 -0.79 3.79 28.51
N ASP A 81 -1.56 2.78 28.88
CA ASP A 81 -1.07 1.55 29.52
C ASP A 81 -0.01 0.81 28.69
N GLY A 82 -0.14 0.78 27.36
CA GLY A 82 0.82 0.09 26.49
C GLY A 82 2.26 0.60 26.61
N TRP A 83 2.46 1.91 26.82
CA TRP A 83 3.80 2.46 27.06
C TRP A 83 4.30 2.13 28.47
N GLY A 84 3.41 2.11 29.46
CA GLY A 84 3.74 1.69 30.83
C GLY A 84 4.19 0.23 30.89
N GLN A 85 3.50 -0.66 30.16
CA GLN A 85 3.90 -2.06 30.03
C GLN A 85 5.33 -2.21 29.49
N LEU A 86 5.72 -1.42 28.49
CA LEU A 86 7.07 -1.45 27.92
C LEU A 86 8.12 -0.97 28.94
N ASN A 87 7.81 0.08 29.69
CA ASN A 87 8.66 0.59 30.77
C ASN A 87 8.84 -0.43 31.92
N GLU A 88 7.83 -1.26 32.16
CA GLU A 88 7.88 -2.36 33.14
C GLU A 88 8.56 -3.62 32.58
N GLY A 89 9.02 -3.60 31.32
CA GLY A 89 9.69 -4.70 30.66
C GLY A 89 8.76 -5.79 30.10
N LYS A 90 7.46 -5.51 29.96
CA LYS A 90 6.45 -6.48 29.50
C LYS A 90 6.31 -6.52 27.96
N PHE A 91 7.31 -7.07 27.27
CA PHE A 91 7.29 -7.24 25.79
C PHE A 91 6.44 -8.41 25.29
N GLY A 92 6.15 -9.36 26.16
CA GLY A 92 5.50 -10.62 25.76
C GLY A 92 3.99 -10.51 25.54
N ASP A 93 3.38 -9.34 25.72
CA ASP A 93 1.95 -9.17 25.47
C ASP A 93 1.70 -8.94 23.97
N PRO A 94 1.10 -9.90 23.24
CA PRO A 94 0.77 -9.73 21.83
C PRO A 94 -0.33 -8.68 21.60
N ARG A 95 -0.98 -8.19 22.66
CA ARG A 95 -2.02 -7.15 22.57
C ARG A 95 -1.47 -5.75 22.83
N ASN A 96 -0.16 -5.61 23.08
CA ASN A 96 0.43 -4.30 23.25
C ASN A 96 0.36 -3.52 21.94
N GLU A 97 -0.40 -2.41 21.97
CA GLU A 97 -0.71 -1.63 20.76
C GLU A 97 0.52 -1.06 20.06
N PHE A 98 1.66 -0.92 20.75
CA PHE A 98 2.86 -0.29 20.20
C PHE A 98 3.82 -1.30 19.56
N THR A 99 3.96 -2.49 20.13
CA THR A 99 4.79 -3.55 19.54
C THR A 99 4.11 -4.16 18.32
N ASP A 100 2.79 -4.36 18.37
CA ASP A 100 2.00 -4.85 17.24
C ASP A 100 1.95 -3.82 16.10
N ALA A 101 1.65 -2.55 16.41
CA ALA A 101 1.56 -1.50 15.38
C ALA A 101 2.89 -1.19 14.69
N ALA A 102 4.03 -1.42 15.34
CA ALA A 102 5.33 -1.19 14.73
C ALA A 102 5.70 -2.25 13.68
N PHE A 103 5.19 -3.48 13.81
CA PHE A 103 5.59 -4.60 12.96
C PHE A 103 5.27 -4.38 11.46
N PRO A 104 4.08 -3.91 11.06
CA PRO A 104 3.78 -3.62 9.66
C PRO A 104 4.71 -2.59 9.02
N PHE A 105 5.08 -1.53 9.75
CA PHE A 105 5.96 -0.48 9.22
C PHE A 105 7.39 -0.99 8.99
N MET A 106 7.87 -1.90 9.84
CA MET A 106 9.15 -2.58 9.64
C MET A 106 9.12 -3.49 8.39
N GLY A 107 8.04 -4.26 8.22
CA GLY A 107 7.85 -5.11 7.05
C GLY A 107 7.79 -4.29 5.75
N GLU A 108 7.02 -3.21 5.75
CA GLU A 108 6.92 -2.29 4.62
C GLU A 108 8.26 -1.64 4.28
N ALA A 109 9.00 -1.14 5.29
CA ALA A 109 10.33 -0.57 5.08
C ALA A 109 11.30 -1.59 4.49
N ARG A 110 11.29 -2.83 5.00
CA ARG A 110 12.15 -3.89 4.48
C ARG A 110 11.82 -4.20 3.02
N TRP A 111 10.53 -4.37 2.71
CA TRP A 111 10.06 -4.67 1.37
C TRP A 111 10.38 -3.52 0.39
N MET A 112 10.07 -2.28 0.76
CA MET A 112 10.36 -1.10 -0.07
C MET A 112 11.85 -0.90 -0.32
N ALA A 113 12.70 -1.20 0.65
CA ALA A 113 14.15 -1.12 0.47
C ALA A 113 14.64 -2.17 -0.54
N ASP A 114 14.16 -3.41 -0.46
CA ASP A 114 14.52 -4.46 -1.42
C ASP A 114 13.99 -4.15 -2.82
N GLU A 115 12.74 -3.70 -2.92
CA GLU A 115 12.13 -3.36 -4.20
C GLU A 115 12.82 -2.16 -4.86
N ALA A 116 13.21 -1.15 -4.08
CA ALA A 116 13.97 -0.01 -4.59
C ALA A 116 15.32 -0.44 -5.18
N VAL A 117 16.04 -1.34 -4.51
CA VAL A 117 17.29 -1.89 -5.04
C VAL A 117 17.03 -2.65 -6.33
N ASN A 118 16.04 -3.55 -6.36
CA ASN A 118 15.71 -4.33 -7.56
C ASN A 118 15.39 -3.46 -8.77
N LEU A 119 14.57 -2.41 -8.59
CA LEU A 119 14.18 -1.51 -9.67
C LEU A 119 15.37 -0.67 -10.16
N ILE A 120 16.15 -0.10 -9.23
CA ILE A 120 17.27 0.77 -9.56
C ILE A 120 18.40 -0.01 -10.23
N ASP A 121 18.72 -1.22 -9.76
CA ASP A 121 19.71 -2.09 -10.39
C ASP A 121 19.27 -2.50 -11.80
N GLY A 122 17.95 -2.60 -12.05
CA GLY A 122 17.39 -2.85 -13.39
C GLY A 122 17.61 -1.72 -14.39
N PHE A 123 18.01 -0.52 -13.95
CA PHE A 123 18.33 0.60 -14.84
C PHE A 123 19.79 0.64 -15.30
N ALA A 124 20.67 -0.12 -14.64
CA ALA A 124 22.12 -0.15 -14.92
C ALA A 124 22.46 -1.08 -16.09
#